data_AF-A0A8D8D9I7-F1
#
_entry.id   AF-A0A8D8D9I7-F1
#
_cell.length_a   1.000
_cell.length_b   1.000
_cell.length_c   1.000
_cell.angle_alpha   90.00
_cell.angle_beta   90.00
_cell.angle_gamma   90.00
#
_symmetry.space_group_name_H-M   'P 1'
#
loop_
_entity.id
_entity.type
_entity.pdbx_description
1 polymer ?
#
loop_
_entity_poly.entity_id
_entity_poly.type
_entity_poly.pdbx_seq_one_letter_code
_entity_poly.pdbx_strand_id
1 'polypeptide(L)'
;MFKLAAVVLIFSLVEANRFRSEYPGPYCASRRYDKCCHDRQDGCAQPISTTLCYCDEFCERGDHGDCCPDYEEVCLGIVPPEPLQEACSHKGHSFTPFDPPVVDNCNTCKCQNDGTVSCTDDVCLVDDA
;
A
#
# COMPACT_ATOMS: atom_id res chain seq x y z
N MET A 1 7.35 -25.85 -18.84
CA MET A 1 7.75 -24.50 -19.29
C MET A 1 6.68 -23.44 -19.03
N PHE A 2 5.38 -23.74 -19.16
CA PHE A 2 4.30 -22.77 -18.85
C PHE A 2 4.11 -22.41 -17.36
N LYS A 3 4.49 -23.29 -16.42
CA LYS A 3 4.33 -23.03 -14.98
C LYS A 3 5.27 -21.95 -14.43
N LEU A 4 6.46 -21.78 -15.01
CA LEU A 4 7.43 -20.78 -14.54
C LEU A 4 6.98 -19.35 -14.87
N ALA A 5 6.43 -19.13 -16.07
CA ALA A 5 5.99 -17.81 -16.52
C ALA A 5 4.83 -17.25 -15.68
N ALA A 6 3.89 -18.12 -15.26
CA ALA A 6 2.77 -17.73 -14.41
C ALA A 6 3.21 -17.29 -13.01
N VAL A 7 4.21 -17.94 -12.41
CA VAL A 7 4.74 -17.57 -11.10
C VAL A 7 5.46 -16.22 -11.15
N VAL A 8 6.23 -15.96 -12.21
CA VAL A 8 6.94 -14.67 -12.40
C VAL A 8 5.95 -13.51 -12.56
N LEU A 9 4.87 -13.70 -13.34
CA LEU A 9 3.84 -12.67 -13.53
C LEU A 9 3.08 -12.31 -12.24
N ILE A 10 2.84 -13.29 -11.36
CA ILE A 10 2.18 -13.05 -10.07
C ILE A 10 3.10 -12.26 -9.13
N PHE A 11 4.40 -12.55 -9.10
CA PHE A 11 5.36 -11.83 -8.25
C PHE A 11 5.46 -10.34 -8.59
N SER A 12 5.50 -9.97 -9.88
CA SER A 12 5.63 -8.56 -10.30
C SER A 12 4.43 -7.69 -9.90
N LEU A 13 3.21 -8.24 -9.89
CA LEU A 13 2.01 -7.51 -9.46
C LEU A 13 1.96 -7.29 -7.93
N VAL A 14 2.62 -8.15 -7.14
CA VAL A 14 2.64 -8.05 -5.68
C VAL A 14 3.56 -6.91 -5.21
N GLU A 15 4.70 -6.69 -5.84
CA GLU A 15 5.68 -5.69 -5.37
C GLU A 15 5.21 -4.24 -5.50
N ALA A 16 4.55 -3.89 -6.61
CA ALA A 16 3.99 -2.55 -6.80
C ALA A 16 2.94 -2.19 -5.73
N ASN A 17 2.17 -3.19 -5.27
CA ASN A 17 1.12 -2.98 -4.27
C ASN A 17 1.67 -2.82 -2.84
N ARG A 18 2.88 -3.31 -2.55
CA ARG A 18 3.50 -3.17 -1.21
C ARG A 18 4.06 -1.78 -0.96
N PHE A 19 4.68 -1.15 -1.97
CA PHE A 19 5.31 0.16 -1.82
C PHE A 19 4.32 1.24 -1.36
N ARG A 20 3.10 1.25 -1.92
CA ARG A 20 2.05 2.20 -1.53
C ARG A 20 1.47 1.94 -0.13
N SER A 21 1.45 0.68 0.31
CA SER A 21 1.00 0.31 1.66
C SER A 21 2.02 0.67 2.75
N GLU A 22 3.31 0.62 2.42
CA GLU A 22 4.40 0.93 3.35
C GLU A 22 4.63 2.45 3.50
N TYR A 23 4.38 3.20 2.43
CA TYR A 23 4.56 4.66 2.37
C TYR A 23 3.23 5.35 2.02
N PRO A 24 2.31 5.48 2.99
CA PRO A 24 1.05 6.17 2.76
C PRO A 24 1.30 7.67 2.54
N GLY A 25 0.66 8.21 1.49
CA GLY A 25 0.73 9.63 1.14
C GLY A 25 0.04 10.56 2.16
N PRO A 26 -0.11 11.86 1.82
CA PRO A 26 0.06 12.44 0.48
C PRO A 26 1.51 12.88 0.18
N TYR A 27 1.92 12.76 -1.08
CA TYR A 27 3.19 13.29 -1.60
C TYR A 27 2.92 14.29 -2.72
N CYS A 28 2.70 13.85 -3.96
CA CYS A 28 2.39 14.72 -5.09
C CYS A 28 1.10 15.51 -4.86
N ALA A 29 0.11 14.91 -4.18
CA ALA A 29 -1.12 15.61 -3.80
C ALA A 29 -0.89 16.80 -2.84
N SER A 30 0.21 16.78 -2.07
CA SER A 30 0.54 17.79 -1.05
C SER A 30 1.32 18.99 -1.60
N ARG A 31 1.82 18.90 -2.83
CA ARG A 31 2.56 19.99 -3.50
C ARG A 31 1.64 21.20 -3.71
N ARG A 32 2.14 22.39 -3.36
CA ARG A 32 1.33 23.62 -3.27
C ARG A 32 1.06 24.32 -4.59
N TYR A 33 2.02 24.30 -5.51
CA TYR A 33 1.93 25.02 -6.78
C TYR A 33 1.61 24.03 -7.90
N ASP A 34 2.64 23.28 -8.32
CA ASP A 34 2.51 22.28 -9.38
C ASP A 34 2.59 20.90 -8.78
N LYS A 35 1.47 20.16 -8.81
CA LYS A 35 1.41 18.77 -8.33
C LYS A 35 2.29 17.84 -9.14
N CYS A 36 2.40 18.12 -10.44
CA CYS A 36 3.06 17.29 -11.42
C CYS A 36 3.98 18.16 -12.26
N CYS A 37 5.27 17.81 -12.31
CA CYS A 37 6.25 18.58 -13.07
C CYS A 37 6.53 17.90 -14.42
N HIS A 38 6.84 18.71 -15.43
CA HIS A 38 7.25 18.24 -16.76
C HIS A 38 8.77 18.22 -16.86
N ASP A 39 9.33 17.29 -17.64
CA ASP A 39 10.75 16.96 -17.69
C ASP A 39 11.34 16.62 -16.31
N ARG A 40 12.67 16.44 -16.25
CA ARG A 40 13.38 16.25 -14.98
C ARG A 40 13.45 17.55 -14.20
N GLN A 41 12.84 17.58 -13.01
CA GLN A 41 12.91 18.74 -12.12
C GLN A 41 13.26 18.30 -10.70
N ASP A 42 14.51 18.50 -10.29
CA ASP A 42 14.96 18.05 -8.95
C ASP A 42 14.17 18.72 -7.80
N GLY A 43 13.63 19.93 -8.01
CA GLY A 43 12.70 20.62 -7.08
C GLY A 43 11.30 20.01 -7.03
N CYS A 44 11.01 19.02 -7.87
CA CYS A 44 9.77 18.26 -7.87
C CYS A 44 9.75 17.16 -6.79
N ALA A 45 10.87 16.95 -6.09
CA ALA A 45 11.00 15.93 -5.06
C ALA A 45 10.06 16.12 -3.86
N GLN A 46 9.71 15.03 -3.21
CA GLN A 46 9.06 14.95 -1.89
C GLN A 46 9.87 14.03 -0.97
N PRO A 47 9.93 14.32 0.34
CA PRO A 47 10.59 13.44 1.31
C PRO A 47 9.79 12.15 1.50
N ILE A 48 10.47 11.01 1.49
CA ILE A 48 9.90 9.69 1.77
C ILE A 48 10.86 8.90 2.67
N SER A 49 10.44 8.65 3.92
CA SER A 49 11.29 8.00 4.93
C SER A 49 12.66 8.70 5.06
N THR A 50 13.75 8.07 4.64
CA THR A 50 15.12 8.59 4.68
C THR A 50 15.66 9.06 3.31
N THR A 51 14.83 9.06 2.26
CA THR A 51 15.20 9.42 0.89
C THR A 51 14.19 10.39 0.26
N LEU A 52 14.27 10.59 -1.06
CA LEU A 52 13.36 11.39 -1.87
C LEU A 52 12.63 10.53 -2.90
N CYS A 53 11.40 10.91 -3.21
CA CYS A 53 10.66 10.49 -4.40
C CYS A 53 10.34 11.72 -5.26
N TYR A 54 9.95 11.53 -6.51
CA TYR A 54 9.72 12.62 -7.47
C TYR A 54 8.29 12.60 -8.01
N CYS A 55 7.77 13.79 -8.29
CA CYS A 55 6.48 14.03 -8.92
C CYS A 55 6.61 14.55 -10.35
N ASP A 56 7.75 14.26 -10.99
CA ASP A 56 8.05 14.63 -12.36
C ASP A 56 8.06 13.40 -13.27
N GLU A 57 7.78 13.58 -14.56
CA GLU A 57 7.67 12.46 -15.50
C GLU A 57 8.97 11.67 -15.69
N PHE A 58 10.13 12.28 -15.36
CA PHE A 58 11.40 11.59 -15.43
C PHE A 58 11.54 10.50 -14.35
N CYS A 59 10.67 10.49 -13.34
CA CYS A 59 10.62 9.42 -12.34
C CYS A 59 10.20 8.07 -12.94
N GLU A 60 9.49 8.04 -14.08
CA GLU A 60 8.98 6.82 -14.72
C GLU A 60 10.08 6.08 -15.51
N ARG A 61 10.92 5.32 -14.80
CA ARG A 61 12.13 4.68 -15.37
C ARG A 61 12.09 3.15 -15.39
N GLY A 62 10.90 2.56 -15.36
CA GLY A 62 10.71 1.10 -15.24
C GLY A 62 11.10 0.59 -13.85
N ASP A 63 11.86 -0.51 -13.79
CA ASP A 63 12.26 -1.20 -12.54
C ASP A 63 13.03 -0.33 -11.52
N HIS A 64 13.48 0.86 -11.93
CA HIS A 64 14.23 1.80 -11.08
C HIS A 64 13.57 3.20 -11.04
N GLY A 65 12.26 3.26 -11.23
CA GLY A 65 11.52 4.51 -11.06
C GLY A 65 11.50 4.97 -9.61
N ASP A 66 11.68 6.27 -9.39
CA ASP A 66 11.67 6.94 -8.08
C ASP A 66 10.44 7.83 -7.92
N CYS A 67 9.34 7.47 -8.58
CA CYS A 67 8.06 8.15 -8.47
C CYS A 67 7.52 8.08 -7.05
N CYS A 68 6.89 9.16 -6.60
CA CYS A 68 6.18 9.12 -5.33
C CYS A 68 5.02 8.12 -5.35
N PRO A 69 4.68 7.50 -4.20
CA PRO A 69 3.62 6.49 -4.11
C PRO A 69 2.24 6.91 -4.64
N ASP A 70 1.95 8.21 -4.72
CA ASP A 70 0.70 8.77 -5.24
C ASP A 70 0.84 9.38 -6.65
N TYR A 71 1.99 9.26 -7.33
CA TYR A 71 2.23 9.88 -8.65
C TYR A 71 1.25 9.39 -9.72
N GLU A 72 1.06 8.07 -9.87
CA GLU A 72 0.17 7.53 -10.91
C GLU A 72 -1.28 8.03 -10.73
N GLU A 73 -1.76 8.08 -9.48
CA GLU A 73 -3.10 8.59 -9.19
C GLU A 73 -3.20 10.10 -9.40
N VAL A 74 -2.22 10.86 -8.91
CA VAL A 74 -2.29 12.33 -8.89
C VAL A 74 -1.95 12.94 -10.25
N CYS A 75 -0.98 12.36 -10.97
CA CYS A 75 -0.40 12.92 -12.18
C CYS A 75 -0.83 12.20 -13.45
N LEU A 76 -1.10 10.90 -13.39
CA LEU A 76 -1.60 10.14 -14.55
C LEU A 76 -3.11 9.89 -14.50
N GLY A 77 -3.76 10.15 -13.35
CA GLY A 77 -5.18 9.85 -13.16
C GLY A 77 -5.48 8.35 -13.16
N ILE A 78 -4.47 7.51 -12.95
CA ILE A 78 -4.61 6.06 -12.88
C ILE A 78 -5.08 5.74 -11.47
N VAL A 79 -6.37 5.44 -11.34
CA VAL A 79 -6.91 4.89 -10.10
C VAL A 79 -6.41 3.44 -10.01
N PRO A 80 -5.72 3.04 -8.93
CA PRO A 80 -5.40 1.64 -8.73
C PRO A 80 -6.69 0.83 -8.85
N PRO A 81 -6.67 -0.36 -9.48
CA PRO A 81 -7.85 -1.23 -9.44
C PRO A 81 -8.25 -1.35 -7.98
N GLU A 82 -9.53 -1.09 -7.67
CA GLU A 82 -10.02 -1.31 -6.31
C GLU A 82 -9.51 -2.70 -5.89
N PRO A 83 -8.77 -2.81 -4.77
CA PRO A 83 -8.35 -4.11 -4.33
C PRO A 83 -9.60 -4.98 -4.29
N LEU A 84 -9.53 -6.21 -4.80
CA LEU A 84 -10.57 -7.19 -4.54
C LEU A 84 -10.57 -7.38 -3.03
N GLN A 85 -11.37 -6.56 -2.36
CA GLN A 85 -11.36 -6.34 -0.93
C GLN A 85 -12.05 -7.53 -0.30
N GLU A 86 -11.30 -8.60 -0.06
CA GLU A 86 -11.78 -9.69 0.78
C GLU A 86 -11.79 -9.19 2.22
N ALA A 87 -12.95 -8.68 2.64
CA ALA A 87 -13.20 -8.38 4.03
C ALA A 87 -13.03 -9.67 4.84
N CYS A 88 -12.19 -9.61 5.87
CA CYS A 88 -12.12 -10.66 6.86
C CYS A 88 -13.35 -10.62 7.75
N SER A 89 -13.71 -11.78 8.30
CA SER A 89 -14.73 -11.90 9.35
C SER A 89 -14.10 -12.55 10.58
N HIS A 90 -14.16 -11.88 11.73
CA HIS A 90 -13.67 -12.39 13.01
C HIS A 90 -14.66 -12.07 14.14
N LYS A 91 -15.18 -13.09 14.82
CA LYS A 91 -16.15 -12.95 15.93
C LYS A 91 -17.31 -11.96 15.64
N GLY A 92 -17.82 -11.94 14.40
CA GLY A 92 -18.92 -11.06 13.98
C GLY A 92 -18.50 -9.65 13.55
N HIS A 93 -17.20 -9.32 13.60
CA HIS A 93 -16.65 -8.10 13.03
C HIS A 93 -16.15 -8.35 11.60
N SER A 94 -16.58 -7.49 10.67
CA SER A 94 -16.03 -7.44 9.32
C SER A 94 -15.07 -6.27 9.18
N PHE A 95 -13.85 -6.54 8.71
CA PHE A 95 -12.77 -5.55 8.60
C PHE A 95 -11.77 -5.94 7.51
N THR A 96 -11.03 -4.97 7.01
CA THR A 96 -10.10 -5.09 5.88
C THR A 96 -8.64 -5.01 6.36
N PRO A 97 -7.65 -5.31 5.50
CA PRO A 97 -6.23 -5.19 5.85
C PRO A 97 -5.77 -3.76 6.19
N PHE A 98 -6.58 -2.76 5.83
CA PHE A 98 -6.30 -1.34 6.06
C PHE A 98 -6.97 -0.79 7.32
N ASP A 99 -7.88 -1.55 7.92
CA ASP A 99 -8.52 -1.15 9.16
C ASP A 99 -7.55 -1.30 10.36
N PRO A 100 -7.77 -0.53 11.44
CA PRO A 100 -7.08 -0.77 12.70
C PRO A 100 -7.31 -2.22 13.19
N PRO A 101 -6.35 -2.80 13.95
CA PRO A 101 -6.52 -4.15 14.48
C PRO A 101 -7.78 -4.26 15.33
N VAL A 102 -8.53 -5.33 15.14
CA VAL A 102 -9.68 -5.64 15.99
C VAL A 102 -9.16 -6.23 17.30
N VAL A 103 -9.66 -5.72 18.41
CA VAL A 103 -9.34 -6.26 19.74
C VAL A 103 -10.29 -7.41 20.03
N ASP A 104 -9.71 -8.58 20.27
CA ASP A 104 -10.40 -9.79 20.72
C ASP A 104 -9.95 -10.11 22.14
N ASN A 105 -10.76 -9.68 23.13
CA ASN A 105 -10.37 -9.68 24.53
C ASN A 105 -9.11 -8.84 24.78
N CYS A 106 -7.96 -9.49 24.99
CA CYS A 106 -6.64 -8.89 25.11
C CYS A 106 -5.81 -9.05 23.82
N ASN A 107 -6.22 -9.95 22.92
CA ASN A 107 -5.54 -10.22 21.68
C ASN A 107 -5.88 -9.19 20.61
N THR A 108 -4.99 -9.00 19.65
CA THR A 108 -5.21 -8.10 18.51
C THR A 108 -5.17 -8.88 17.22
N CYS A 109 -6.16 -8.66 16.36
CA CYS A 109 -6.36 -9.37 15.11
C CYS A 109 -6.20 -8.42 13.91
N LYS A 110 -5.39 -8.81 12.92
CA LYS A 110 -5.24 -8.13 11.64
C LYS A 110 -5.77 -8.99 10.49
N CYS A 111 -6.45 -8.36 9.55
CA CYS A 111 -6.82 -8.96 8.28
C CYS A 111 -5.63 -8.89 7.33
N GLN A 112 -5.35 -9.99 6.64
CA GLN A 112 -4.29 -10.08 5.65
C GLN A 112 -4.86 -9.86 4.25
N ASN A 113 -4.00 -9.48 3.31
CA ASN A 113 -4.40 -9.21 1.93
C ASN A 113 -4.96 -10.44 1.18
N ASP A 114 -4.81 -11.64 1.75
CA ASP A 114 -5.37 -12.90 1.23
C ASP A 114 -6.69 -13.31 1.91
N GLY A 115 -7.32 -12.40 2.68
CA GLY A 115 -8.58 -12.64 3.38
C GLY A 115 -8.43 -13.44 4.68
N THR A 116 -7.21 -13.79 5.11
CA THR A 116 -6.98 -14.50 6.38
C THR A 116 -6.87 -13.56 7.57
N VAL A 117 -7.30 -14.02 8.75
CA VAL A 117 -7.15 -13.28 10.02
C VAL A 117 -5.98 -13.84 10.80
N SER A 118 -5.08 -12.96 11.23
CA SER A 118 -3.98 -13.29 12.14
C SER A 118 -4.15 -12.54 13.45
N CYS A 119 -4.23 -13.27 14.56
CA CYS A 119 -4.34 -12.71 15.90
C CYS A 119 -3.09 -12.98 16.72
N THR A 120 -2.81 -12.13 17.71
CA THR A 120 -1.91 -12.48 18.81
C THR A 120 -2.50 -13.62 19.66
N ASP A 121 -1.64 -14.31 20.40
CA ASP A 121 -1.99 -15.48 21.23
C ASP A 121 -1.49 -15.26 22.66
N ASP A 122 -1.94 -14.15 23.25
CA ASP A 122 -1.66 -13.74 24.61
C ASP A 122 -2.66 -14.38 25.59
N VAL A 123 -2.17 -14.74 26.79
CA VAL A 123 -3.02 -15.26 27.87
C VAL A 123 -3.83 -14.11 28.46
N CYS A 124 -5.13 -14.09 28.19
CA CYS A 124 -6.05 -13.10 28.74
C CYS A 124 -6.43 -13.43 30.18
N LEU A 125 -6.41 -12.40 31.05
CA LEU A 125 -6.67 -12.55 32.49
C LEU A 125 -8.17 -12.53 32.85
N VAL A 126 -9.02 -12.22 31.88
CA VAL A 126 -10.48 -12.16 32.01
C VAL A 126 -11.11 -12.91 30.84
N ASP A 127 -12.23 -13.59 31.08
CA ASP A 127 -13.00 -14.25 30.03
C ASP A 127 -13.89 -13.24 29.28
N ASP A 128 -14.26 -13.57 28.04
CA ASP A 128 -15.28 -12.82 27.30
C ASP A 128 -16.64 -12.98 28.01
N ALA A 129 -17.32 -11.86 28.31
CA ALA A 129 -18.59 -11.82 29.02
C ALA A 129 -19.79 -12.27 28.16
#